data_AF-A0A355RKE3-F1
#
_entry.id   AF-A0A355RKE3-F1
#
_cell.length_a   1.000
_cell.length_b   1.000
_cell.length_c   1.000
_cell.angle_alpha   90.00
_cell.angle_beta   90.00
_cell.angle_gamma   90.00
#
_symmetry.space_group_name_H-M   'P 1'
#
loop_
_entity.id
_entity.type
_entity.pdbx_description
1 polymer ?
#
loop_
_entity_poly.entity_id
_entity_poly.type
_entity_poly.pdbx_seq_one_letter_code
_entity_poly.pdbx_strand_id
1 'polypeptide(L)'
;MLKTKYITSDDYFSYFGENLAKFFDENDNPSDAMNAFLLRIENRMEAFINARCFKNIGACWRVFTDFQKEHYKRALLEQAYYVVHNGDLSVDSGYDPMKGEVSSVNSIQSRVLSQNAINELKTCGIWNRKITADSDLSIFYWG
;
A
#
# COMPACT_ATOMS: atom_id res chain seq x y z
N MET A 1 4.43 9.12 -21.80
CA MET A 1 4.21 9.61 -20.43
C MET A 1 3.47 8.54 -19.64
N LEU A 2 4.04 8.10 -18.50
CA LEU A 2 3.36 7.17 -17.59
C LEU A 2 2.29 7.97 -16.83
N LYS A 3 1.05 7.47 -16.79
CA LYS A 3 -0.07 8.14 -16.14
C LYS A 3 -0.55 7.33 -14.95
N THR A 4 -0.67 7.98 -13.80
CA THR A 4 -1.27 7.40 -12.60
C THR A 4 -2.76 7.18 -12.80
N LYS A 5 -3.32 6.16 -12.12
CA LYS A 5 -4.71 5.72 -12.27
C LYS A 5 -5.64 6.39 -11.25
N TYR A 6 -5.16 6.63 -10.03
CA TYR A 6 -5.99 6.93 -8.86
C TYR A 6 -5.55 8.19 -8.11
N ILE A 7 -4.24 8.41 -7.98
CA ILE A 7 -3.65 9.52 -7.21
C ILE A 7 -2.66 10.34 -8.04
N THR A 8 -2.46 11.60 -7.67
CA THR A 8 -1.55 12.55 -8.33
C THR A 8 -0.57 13.17 -7.33
N SER A 9 0.44 13.89 -7.84
CA SER A 9 1.35 14.68 -7.00
C SER A 9 0.60 15.75 -6.19
N ASP A 10 -0.46 16.32 -6.77
CA ASP A 10 -1.25 17.35 -6.12
C ASP A 10 -2.11 16.77 -4.98
N ASP A 11 -2.63 15.54 -5.16
CA ASP A 11 -3.29 14.81 -4.07
C ASP A 11 -2.31 14.57 -2.91
N TYR A 12 -1.07 14.18 -3.21
CA TYR A 12 -0.02 13.98 -2.20
C TYR A 12 0.30 15.28 -1.45
N PHE A 13 0.51 16.38 -2.17
CA PHE A 13 0.77 17.68 -1.56
C PHE A 13 -0.42 18.15 -0.72
N SER A 14 -1.65 17.98 -1.22
CA SER A 14 -2.85 18.41 -0.50
C SER A 14 -3.07 17.62 0.79
N TYR A 15 -2.67 16.34 0.81
CA TYR A 15 -2.87 15.46 1.96
C TYR A 15 -1.76 15.58 3.02
N PHE A 16 -0.49 15.69 2.61
CA PHE A 16 0.65 15.73 3.54
C PHE A 16 1.30 17.12 3.72
N GLY A 17 1.00 18.09 2.85
CA GLY A 17 1.67 19.40 2.84
C GLY A 17 3.11 19.37 2.31
N GLU A 18 3.54 18.25 1.74
CA GLU A 18 4.91 18.02 1.27
C GLU A 18 4.98 17.90 -0.25
N ASN A 19 5.96 18.56 -0.86
CA ASN A 19 6.17 18.46 -2.30
C ASN A 19 6.99 17.19 -2.61
N LEU A 20 6.34 16.24 -3.27
CA LEU A 20 6.92 14.96 -3.67
C LEU A 20 8.19 15.11 -4.53
N ALA A 21 8.30 16.18 -5.33
CA ALA A 21 9.46 16.43 -6.19
C ALA A 21 10.77 16.58 -5.40
N LYS A 22 10.70 17.00 -4.13
CA LYS A 22 11.89 17.20 -3.27
C LYS A 22 12.64 15.90 -2.97
N PHE A 23 12.00 14.75 -3.17
CA PHE A 23 12.55 13.43 -2.86
C PHE A 23 13.14 12.72 -4.10
N PHE A 24 13.12 13.38 -5.26
CA PHE A 24 13.73 12.87 -6.49
C PHE A 24 14.81 13.83 -6.93
N ASP A 25 15.93 13.30 -7.41
CA ASP A 25 17.01 14.11 -7.98
C ASP A 25 16.48 14.95 -9.15
N GLU A 26 17.16 16.08 -9.42
CA GLU A 26 16.93 16.92 -10.60
C GLU A 26 17.26 16.13 -11.87
N ASN A 27 16.37 15.24 -12.28
CA ASN A 27 16.33 14.71 -13.63
C ASN A 27 15.80 15.80 -14.57
N ASP A 28 16.16 15.73 -15.85
CA ASP A 28 15.64 16.63 -16.89
C ASP A 28 14.09 16.59 -17.01
N ASN A 29 13.43 15.62 -16.38
CA ASN A 29 11.97 15.54 -16.31
C ASN A 29 11.46 15.01 -14.95
N PRO A 30 11.39 15.87 -13.92
CA PRO A 30 10.98 15.47 -12.56
C PRO A 30 9.50 15.08 -12.47
N SER A 31 8.66 15.60 -13.37
CA SER A 31 7.23 15.24 -13.44
C SER A 31 7.04 13.79 -13.86
N ASP A 32 7.85 13.30 -14.81
CA ASP A 32 7.84 11.89 -15.21
C ASP A 32 8.33 10.96 -14.10
N ALA A 33 9.32 11.39 -13.30
CA ALA A 33 9.85 10.61 -12.18
C ALA A 33 8.79 10.43 -11.05
N MET A 34 8.12 11.51 -10.65
CA MET A 34 7.04 11.45 -9.66
C MET A 34 5.88 10.59 -10.13
N ASN A 35 5.44 10.74 -11.39
CA ASN A 35 4.36 9.95 -11.95
C ASN A 35 4.73 8.46 -12.03
N ALA A 36 5.98 8.14 -12.40
CA ALA A 36 6.48 6.78 -12.41
C ALA A 36 6.50 6.17 -10.99
N PHE A 37 6.89 6.95 -9.98
CA PHE A 37 6.86 6.53 -8.59
C PHE A 37 5.44 6.23 -8.11
N LEU A 38 4.51 7.16 -8.27
CA LEU A 38 3.12 6.98 -7.86
C LEU A 38 2.47 5.80 -8.59
N LEU A 39 2.70 5.65 -9.90
CA LEU A 39 2.21 4.51 -10.66
C LEU A 39 2.78 3.18 -10.15
N ARG A 40 4.05 3.16 -9.71
CA ARG A 40 4.65 1.98 -9.07
C ARG A 40 3.98 1.65 -7.74
N ILE A 41 3.65 2.65 -6.91
CA ILE A 41 2.88 2.45 -5.67
C ILE A 41 1.51 1.86 -5.99
N GLU A 42 0.77 2.43 -6.95
CA GLU A 42 -0.54 1.94 -7.38
C GLU A 42 -0.47 0.48 -7.83
N ASN A 43 0.45 0.15 -8.74
CA ASN A 43 0.58 -1.20 -9.28
C ASN A 43 0.96 -2.22 -8.20
N ARG A 44 1.81 -1.84 -7.24
CA ARG A 44 2.23 -2.73 -6.15
C ARG A 44 1.14 -2.96 -5.13
N MET A 45 0.41 -1.90 -4.78
CA MET A 45 -0.75 -1.99 -3.90
C MET A 45 -1.84 -2.85 -4.55
N GLU A 46 -2.13 -2.63 -5.83
CA GLU A 46 -3.05 -3.45 -6.60
C GLU A 46 -2.61 -4.92 -6.64
N ALA A 47 -1.34 -5.20 -6.95
CA ALA A 47 -0.80 -6.56 -6.96
C ALA A 47 -0.89 -7.23 -5.57
N PHE A 48 -0.56 -6.50 -4.50
CA PHE A 48 -0.66 -6.98 -3.12
C PHE A 48 -2.10 -7.38 -2.78
N ILE A 49 -3.06 -6.48 -3.05
CA ILE A 49 -4.47 -6.68 -2.74
C ILE A 49 -5.06 -7.82 -3.57
N ASN A 50 -4.75 -7.86 -4.87
CA ASN A 50 -5.20 -8.93 -5.76
C ASN A 50 -4.71 -10.30 -5.24
N ALA A 51 -3.45 -10.38 -4.79
CA ALA A 51 -2.84 -11.62 -4.30
C ALA A 51 -3.35 -12.05 -2.92
N ARG A 52 -3.60 -11.11 -1.99
CA ARG A 52 -3.85 -11.42 -0.57
C ARG A 52 -5.28 -11.20 -0.11
N CYS A 53 -6.04 -10.33 -0.78
CA CYS A 53 -7.41 -9.98 -0.39
C CYS A 53 -8.46 -10.57 -1.34
N PHE A 54 -8.05 -11.27 -2.41
CA PHE A 54 -8.94 -11.84 -3.43
C PHE A 54 -9.91 -10.80 -4.03
N LYS A 55 -9.48 -9.54 -4.13
CA LYS A 55 -10.22 -8.44 -4.73
C LYS A 55 -9.49 -7.97 -5.97
N ASN A 56 -10.15 -7.97 -7.13
CA ASN A 56 -9.60 -7.34 -8.33
C ASN A 56 -9.90 -5.84 -8.29
N ILE A 57 -8.91 -5.02 -7.92
CA ILE A 57 -9.10 -3.58 -7.77
C ILE A 57 -9.60 -2.91 -9.05
N GLY A 58 -9.03 -3.24 -10.21
CA GLY A 58 -9.48 -2.67 -11.49
C GLY A 58 -10.97 -2.90 -11.77
N ALA A 59 -11.50 -4.08 -11.43
CA ALA A 59 -12.93 -4.38 -11.56
C ALA A 59 -13.76 -3.70 -10.44
N CYS A 60 -13.27 -3.76 -9.21
CA CYS A 60 -13.95 -3.20 -8.04
C CYS A 60 -14.06 -1.66 -8.08
N TRP A 61 -13.07 -0.98 -8.64
CA TRP A 61 -13.03 0.48 -8.73
C TRP A 61 -14.28 1.09 -9.38
N ARG A 62 -14.82 0.41 -10.40
CA ARG A 62 -16.01 0.86 -11.15
C ARG A 62 -17.28 0.84 -10.30
N VAL A 63 -17.33 -0.03 -9.30
CA VAL A 63 -18.49 -0.24 -8.43
C VAL A 63 -18.28 0.30 -7.01
N PHE A 64 -17.08 0.81 -6.71
CA PHE A 64 -16.82 1.47 -5.43
C PHE A 64 -17.69 2.71 -5.26
N THR A 65 -18.23 2.86 -4.05
CA THR A 65 -18.82 4.12 -3.61
C THR A 65 -17.75 5.20 -3.55
N ASP A 66 -18.15 6.47 -3.55
CA ASP A 66 -17.19 7.58 -3.46
C ASP A 66 -16.39 7.52 -2.16
N PHE A 67 -17.03 7.10 -1.07
CA PHE A 67 -16.38 6.79 0.20
C PHE A 67 -15.27 5.74 0.06
N GLN A 68 -15.54 4.63 -0.65
CA GLN A 68 -14.54 3.59 -0.88
C GLN A 68 -13.40 4.09 -1.78
N LYS A 69 -13.71 4.85 -2.83
CA LYS A 69 -12.69 5.44 -3.70
C LYS A 69 -11.79 6.39 -2.93
N GLU A 70 -12.36 7.20 -2.04
CA GLU A 70 -11.63 8.14 -1.21
C GLU A 70 -10.67 7.42 -0.25
N HIS A 71 -11.18 6.44 0.52
CA HIS A 71 -10.33 5.67 1.44
C HIS A 71 -9.27 4.83 0.70
N TYR A 72 -9.58 4.31 -0.50
CA TYR A 72 -8.56 3.66 -1.32
C TYR A 72 -7.46 4.64 -1.77
N LYS A 73 -7.81 5.85 -2.20
CA LYS A 73 -6.82 6.88 -2.54
C LYS A 73 -5.96 7.25 -1.34
N ARG A 74 -6.55 7.44 -0.16
CA ARG A 74 -5.81 7.70 1.09
C ARG A 74 -4.85 6.56 1.41
N ALA A 75 -5.27 5.30 1.25
CA ALA A 75 -4.37 4.16 1.43
C ALA A 75 -3.15 4.20 0.50
N LEU A 76 -3.33 4.59 -0.78
CA LEU A 76 -2.24 4.76 -1.72
C LEU A 76 -1.30 5.92 -1.32
N LEU A 77 -1.86 7.03 -0.84
CA LEU A 77 -1.09 8.18 -0.35
C LEU A 77 -0.26 7.84 0.90
N GLU A 78 -0.86 7.19 1.90
CA GLU A 78 -0.17 6.69 3.09
C GLU A 78 0.95 5.71 2.75
N GLN A 79 0.74 4.87 1.73
CA GLN A 79 1.78 3.97 1.25
C GLN A 79 2.90 4.71 0.52
N ALA A 80 2.55 5.71 -0.31
CA ALA A 80 3.53 6.55 -0.99
C ALA A 80 4.42 7.29 0.03
N TYR A 81 3.80 7.91 1.03
CA TYR A 81 4.51 8.60 2.12
C TYR A 81 5.47 7.67 2.85
N TYR A 82 4.99 6.47 3.20
CA TYR A 82 5.80 5.47 3.88
C TYR A 82 7.03 5.06 3.07
N VAL A 83 6.89 4.81 1.77
CA VAL A 83 8.00 4.41 0.90
C VAL A 83 8.99 5.56 0.69
N VAL A 84 8.53 6.81 0.60
CA VAL A 84 9.42 7.98 0.52
C VAL A 84 10.30 8.08 1.76
N HIS A 85 9.74 7.88 2.95
CA HIS A 85 10.44 8.13 4.22
C HIS A 85 11.23 6.94 4.76
N ASN A 86 10.84 5.72 4.41
CA ASN A 86 11.43 4.49 4.95
C ASN A 86 12.14 3.65 3.89
N GLY A 87 12.10 4.07 2.62
CA GLY A 87 12.55 3.27 1.51
C GLY A 87 11.56 2.17 1.13
N ASP A 88 11.84 1.54 -0.01
CA ASP A 88 11.00 0.48 -0.56
C ASP A 88 11.42 -0.90 -0.03
N LEU A 89 10.97 -1.21 1.19
CA LEU A 89 11.30 -2.46 1.90
C LEU A 89 10.86 -3.74 1.15
N SER A 90 10.02 -3.62 0.12
CA SER A 90 9.62 -4.77 -0.70
C SER A 90 10.68 -5.18 -1.73
N VAL A 91 11.72 -4.37 -1.91
CA VAL A 91 12.87 -4.64 -2.78
C VAL A 91 14.11 -5.03 -1.98
N ASP A 92 14.11 -4.79 -0.67
CA ASP A 92 15.26 -5.08 0.19
C ASP A 92 15.45 -6.59 0.39
N SER A 93 16.58 -7.08 -0.13
CA SER A 93 16.99 -8.47 -0.03
C SER A 93 17.57 -8.76 1.35
N GLY A 94 16.72 -9.01 2.36
CA GLY A 94 17.03 -9.81 3.55
C GLY A 94 18.12 -9.33 4.53
N TYR A 95 18.90 -8.31 4.18
CA TYR A 95 20.08 -7.88 4.91
C TYR A 95 19.87 -6.48 5.43
N ASP A 96 19.71 -6.35 6.75
CA ASP A 96 19.70 -5.07 7.46
C ASP A 96 21.15 -4.77 7.93
N PRO A 97 21.91 -3.94 7.20
CA PRO A 97 23.31 -3.64 7.55
C PRO A 97 23.44 -2.84 8.85
N MET A 98 22.35 -2.25 9.36
CA MET A 98 22.34 -1.46 10.60
C MET A 98 22.16 -2.34 11.84
N LYS A 99 21.48 -3.50 11.69
CA LYS A 99 21.21 -4.43 12.80
C LYS A 99 22.04 -5.71 12.78
N GLY A 100 22.72 -6.02 11.68
CA GLY A 100 23.53 -7.24 11.56
C GLY A 100 22.71 -8.54 11.63
N GLU A 101 21.39 -8.43 11.49
CA GLU A 101 20.46 -9.56 11.54
C GLU A 101 19.94 -9.86 10.13
N VAL A 102 19.94 -11.14 9.76
CA VAL A 102 19.16 -11.62 8.61
C VAL A 102 17.70 -11.53 9.01
N SER A 103 17.07 -10.41 8.68
CA SER A 103 15.65 -10.21 8.95
C SER A 103 14.87 -11.32 8.26
N SER A 104 14.12 -12.11 9.04
CA SER A 104 13.30 -13.17 8.49
C SER A 104 12.38 -12.61 7.39
N VAL A 105 12.16 -13.38 6.33
CA VAL A 105 11.28 -12.98 5.22
C VAL A 105 9.91 -12.53 5.76
N ASN A 106 9.42 -13.17 6.84
CA ASN A 106 8.17 -12.83 7.50
C ASN A 106 8.19 -11.44 8.17
N SER A 107 9.30 -11.04 8.80
CA SER A 107 9.44 -9.71 9.41
C SER A 107 9.62 -8.59 8.40
N ILE A 108 10.17 -8.89 7.23
CA ILE A 108 10.24 -7.92 6.11
C ILE A 108 8.84 -7.77 5.52
N GLN A 109 8.15 -8.88 5.26
CA GLN A 109 6.79 -8.87 4.72
C GLN A 109 5.78 -8.13 5.60
N SER A 110 5.92 -8.18 6.93
CA SER A 110 5.04 -7.45 7.84
C SER A 110 5.25 -5.92 7.83
N ARG A 111 6.36 -5.44 7.28
CA ARG A 111 6.70 -4.01 7.15
C ARG A 111 6.49 -3.45 5.74
N VAL A 112 6.08 -4.27 4.78
CA VAL A 112 5.91 -3.83 3.38
C VAL A 112 4.84 -2.75 3.23
N LEU A 113 3.82 -2.75 4.08
CA LEU A 113 2.74 -1.76 4.04
C LEU A 113 2.74 -0.86 5.26
N SER A 114 2.43 0.42 5.04
CA SER A 114 2.13 1.36 6.10
C SER A 114 0.94 0.90 6.93
N GLN A 115 1.03 1.04 8.25
CA GLN A 115 -0.08 0.74 9.14
C GLN A 115 -1.29 1.64 8.87
N ASN A 116 -1.07 2.90 8.48
CA ASN A 116 -2.13 3.81 8.09
C ASN A 116 -2.78 3.37 6.78
N ALA A 117 -1.98 2.94 5.79
CA ALA A 117 -2.52 2.40 4.54
C ALA A 117 -3.42 1.17 4.81
N ILE A 118 -3.00 0.29 5.72
CA ILE A 118 -3.83 -0.86 6.14
C ILE A 118 -5.14 -0.39 6.79
N ASN A 119 -5.11 0.63 7.64
CA ASN A 119 -6.31 1.15 8.29
C ASN A 119 -7.30 1.73 7.26
N GLU A 120 -6.79 2.50 6.30
CA GLU A 120 -7.58 3.04 5.19
C GLU A 120 -8.18 1.92 4.32
N LEU A 121 -7.42 0.87 4.01
CA LEU A 121 -7.93 -0.30 3.28
C LEU A 121 -9.00 -1.08 4.05
N LYS A 122 -8.91 -1.14 5.38
CA LYS A 122 -9.96 -1.73 6.24
C LYS A 122 -11.22 -0.88 6.20
N THR A 123 -11.10 0.44 6.33
CA THR A 123 -12.23 1.39 6.24
C THR A 123 -12.91 1.31 4.87
N CYS A 124 -12.12 1.11 3.80
CA CYS A 124 -12.63 0.89 2.45
C CYS A 124 -13.36 -0.47 2.28
N GLY A 125 -13.22 -1.41 3.22
CA GLY A 125 -13.78 -2.77 3.13
C GLY A 125 -13.04 -3.68 2.14
N ILE A 126 -11.85 -3.27 1.68
CA ILE A 126 -10.97 -4.08 0.81
C ILE A 126 -10.16 -5.05 1.66
N TRP A 127 -9.62 -4.56 2.78
CA TRP A 127 -8.86 -5.37 3.73
C TRP A 127 -9.78 -6.08 4.70
N ASN A 128 -10.30 -7.23 4.28
CA ASN A 128 -11.01 -8.13 5.17
C ASN A 128 -10.07 -9.26 5.56
N ARG A 129 -9.72 -9.33 6.85
CA ARG A 129 -9.11 -10.53 7.42
C ARG A 129 -10.15 -11.64 7.21
N LYS A 130 -9.90 -12.58 6.30
CA LYS A 130 -10.69 -13.81 6.25
C LYS A 130 -10.61 -14.36 7.68
N ILE A 131 -11.74 -14.39 8.39
CA ILE A 131 -11.88 -15.30 9.51
C ILE A 131 -11.77 -16.67 8.84
N THR A 132 -10.58 -17.24 8.78
CA THR A 132 -10.48 -18.69 8.74
C THR A 132 -11.15 -19.13 10.03
N ALA A 133 -12.40 -19.56 9.89
CA ALA A 133 -13.09 -20.35 10.88
C ALA A 133 -12.30 -21.66 10.99
N ASP A 134 -11.21 -21.58 11.73
CA ASP A 134 -10.44 -22.71 12.23
C ASP A 134 -10.21 -22.46 13.73
N SER A 135 -11.29 -22.04 14.38
CA SER A 135 -11.44 -22.02 15.83
C SER A 135 -12.66 -22.89 16.13
N ASP A 136 -12.39 -24.19 16.26
CA ASP A 136 -13.13 -25.14 17.06
C ASP A 136 -14.61 -24.81 17.34
N LEU A 137 -15.48 -25.27 16.45
CA LEU A 137 -16.87 -25.57 16.81
C LEU A 137 -17.00 -26.92 17.56
N SER A 138 -15.89 -27.46 18.07
CA SER A 138 -15.85 -28.68 18.89
C SER A 138 -16.10 -28.43 20.38
N ILE A 139 -16.22 -27.17 20.84
CA ILE A 139 -16.38 -26.83 22.27
C ILE A 139 -17.83 -26.45 22.67
N PHE A 140 -18.83 -26.76 21.85
CA PHE A 140 -20.25 -26.57 22.23
C PHE A 140 -21.11 -27.83 22.14
N TYR A 141 -20.50 -29.00 22.20
CA TYR A 141 -21.19 -30.21 22.63
C TYR A 141 -20.48 -30.76 23.87
N TRP A 142 -21.30 -31.26 24.81
CA TRP A 142 -21.00 -31.80 26.15
C TRP A 142 -21.13 -30.82 27.32
N GLY A 143 -22.32 -30.85 27.95
CA GLY A 143 -22.58 -30.31 29.29
C GLY A 143 -24.02 -29.86 29.47
#